data_AF-A0A2H4N3E0-F1
#
_entry.id   AF-A0A2H4N3E0-F1
#
_cell.length_a   1.000
_cell.length_b   1.000
_cell.length_c   1.000
_cell.angle_alpha   90.00
_cell.angle_beta   90.00
_cell.angle_gamma   90.00
#
_symmetry.space_group_name_H-M   'P 1'
#
loop_
_entity.id
_entity.type
_entity.pdbx_description
1 polymer ?
#
loop_
_entity_poly.entity_id
_entity_poly.type
_entity_poly.pdbx_seq_one_letter_code
_entity_poly.pdbx_strand_id
1 'polypeptide(L)'
;MPALLAWKEADFWSSTMKTILCFLLGAILLGMLGPMASAEEKKPGSCPNVDMPIPPLGVCRNTCKTDSNCADKMKCCKNGCGYMSCSNPMP
;
A
#
# COMPACT_ATOMS: atom_id res chain seq x y z
N MET A 1 -35.93 -31.10 -34.20
CA MET A 1 -35.87 -30.23 -33.02
C MET A 1 -34.61 -30.43 -32.13
N PRO A 2 -33.37 -30.62 -32.67
CA PRO A 2 -32.16 -30.51 -31.83
C PRO A 2 -31.28 -29.29 -32.16
N ALA A 3 -31.40 -28.71 -33.36
CA ALA A 3 -30.51 -27.63 -33.79
C ALA A 3 -30.69 -26.36 -32.96
N LEU A 4 -31.92 -25.89 -32.73
CA LEU A 4 -32.21 -24.61 -32.05
C LEU A 4 -31.71 -24.52 -30.59
N LEU A 5 -31.55 -25.65 -29.90
CA LEU A 5 -30.99 -25.67 -28.54
C LEU A 5 -29.47 -25.43 -28.57
N ALA A 6 -28.75 -25.97 -29.56
CA ALA A 6 -27.31 -25.83 -29.70
C ALA A 6 -26.84 -24.40 -30.02
N TRP A 7 -27.62 -23.63 -30.79
CA TRP A 7 -27.30 -22.21 -31.05
C TRP A 7 -27.46 -21.36 -29.79
N LYS A 8 -28.50 -21.62 -28.99
CA LYS A 8 -28.74 -20.93 -27.71
C LYS A 8 -27.63 -21.23 -26.68
N GLU A 9 -27.09 -22.43 -26.69
CA GLU A 9 -25.94 -22.84 -25.88
C GLU A 9 -24.63 -22.17 -26.33
N ALA A 10 -24.40 -22.03 -27.64
CA ALA A 10 -23.22 -21.36 -28.19
C ALA A 10 -23.19 -19.84 -27.91
N ASP A 11 -24.34 -19.16 -28.03
CA ASP A 11 -24.47 -17.73 -27.68
C ASP A 11 -24.28 -17.50 -26.17
N PHE A 12 -24.78 -18.43 -25.35
CA PHE A 12 -24.60 -18.40 -23.90
C PHE A 12 -23.13 -18.60 -23.51
N TRP A 13 -22.41 -19.51 -24.18
CA TRP A 13 -20.98 -19.71 -23.98
C TRP A 13 -20.17 -18.48 -24.42
N SER A 14 -20.53 -17.83 -25.54
CA SER A 14 -19.88 -16.61 -26.03
C SER A 14 -20.03 -15.42 -25.07
N SER A 15 -21.24 -15.20 -24.54
CA SER A 15 -21.52 -14.10 -23.61
C SER A 15 -20.93 -14.35 -22.21
N THR A 16 -21.07 -15.59 -21.72
CA THR A 16 -20.51 -16.01 -20.43
C THR A 16 -18.98 -15.97 -20.46
N MET A 17 -18.34 -16.42 -21.55
CA MET A 17 -16.87 -16.36 -21.67
C MET A 17 -16.34 -14.92 -21.74
N LYS A 18 -17.02 -14.01 -22.45
CA LYS A 18 -16.64 -12.59 -22.45
C LYS A 18 -16.74 -11.96 -21.06
N THR A 19 -17.80 -12.29 -20.34
CA THR A 19 -18.02 -11.80 -18.97
C THR A 19 -16.93 -12.32 -18.03
N ILE A 20 -16.64 -13.62 -18.06
CA ILE A 20 -15.56 -14.23 -17.29
C ILE A 20 -14.21 -13.59 -17.65
N LEU A 21 -13.91 -13.39 -18.94
CA LEU A 21 -12.68 -12.76 -19.38
C LEU A 21 -12.54 -11.33 -18.84
N CYS A 22 -13.61 -10.52 -18.88
CA CYS A 22 -13.61 -9.17 -18.31
C CYS A 22 -13.36 -9.17 -16.79
N PHE A 23 -13.98 -10.11 -16.05
CA PHE A 23 -13.74 -10.24 -14.60
C PHE A 23 -12.31 -10.66 -14.29
N LEU A 24 -11.74 -11.60 -15.05
CA LEU A 24 -10.35 -12.03 -14.89
C LEU A 24 -9.37 -10.90 -15.20
N LEU A 25 -9.57 -10.16 -16.29
CA LEU A 25 -8.73 -9.00 -16.63
C LEU A 25 -8.86 -7.88 -15.59
N GLY A 26 -10.07 -7.60 -15.10
CA GLY A 26 -10.31 -6.62 -14.04
C GLY A 26 -9.63 -7.00 -12.72
N ALA A 27 -9.70 -8.28 -12.32
CA ALA A 27 -9.03 -8.78 -11.11
C ALA A 27 -7.49 -8.72 -11.23
N ILE A 28 -6.94 -9.02 -12.40
CA ILE A 28 -5.49 -8.92 -12.66
C ILE A 28 -5.02 -7.46 -12.54
N LEU A 29 -5.79 -6.50 -13.08
CA LEU A 29 -5.48 -5.06 -12.97
C LEU A 29 -5.61 -4.55 -11.52
N LEU A 30 -6.63 -4.99 -10.78
CA LEU A 30 -6.80 -4.62 -9.37
C LEU A 30 -5.69 -5.19 -8.48
N GLY A 31 -5.20 -6.41 -8.77
CA GLY A 31 -4.15 -7.08 -8.00
C GLY A 31 -2.77 -6.41 -8.07
N MET A 32 -2.53 -5.55 -9.08
CA MET A 32 -1.28 -4.78 -9.21
C MET A 32 -1.26 -3.50 -8.36
N LEU A 33 -2.40 -3.09 -7.75
CA LEU A 33 -2.47 -2.04 -6.74
C LEU A 33 -2.39 -2.59 -5.31
N GLY A 34 -1.58 -3.63 -5.10
CA GLY A 34 -1.22 -4.07 -3.75
C GLY A 34 -0.41 -2.98 -3.02
N PRO A 35 -0.58 -2.82 -1.70
CA PRO A 35 0.22 -1.86 -0.95
C PRO A 35 1.68 -2.31 -0.96
N MET A 36 2.55 -1.44 -1.47
CA MET A 36 3.99 -1.58 -1.36
C MET A 36 4.38 -1.41 0.11
N ALA A 37 4.24 -2.48 0.90
CA ALA A 37 4.69 -2.52 2.28
C ALA A 37 6.23 -2.51 2.25
N SER A 38 6.81 -1.31 2.32
CA SER A 38 8.23 -1.12 2.57
C SER A 38 8.57 -1.83 3.89
N ALA A 39 9.22 -2.99 3.78
CA ALA A 39 9.80 -3.68 4.90
C ALA A 39 11.01 -2.86 5.38
N GLU A 40 10.75 -1.78 6.12
CA GLU A 40 11.80 -1.07 6.83
C GLU A 40 12.32 -1.95 7.97
N GLU A 41 13.64 -1.97 8.17
CA GLU A 41 14.27 -2.56 9.36
C GLU A 41 13.68 -1.90 10.61
N LYS A 42 12.71 -2.56 11.22
CA LYS A 42 11.88 -1.93 12.25
C LYS A 42 12.59 -2.03 13.59
N LYS A 43 13.23 -0.95 14.02
CA LYS A 43 13.67 -0.82 15.42
C LYS A 43 12.45 -0.86 16.35
N PRO A 44 12.59 -1.41 17.57
CA PRO A 44 11.48 -1.52 18.52
C PRO A 44 10.89 -0.15 18.86
N GLY A 45 9.59 -0.13 19.12
CA GLY A 45 8.82 1.08 19.38
C GLY A 45 8.16 1.70 18.14
N SER A 46 7.40 2.76 18.37
CA SER A 46 6.57 3.43 17.35
C SER A 46 6.95 4.89 17.15
N CYS A 47 6.60 5.45 15.98
CA CYS A 47 6.79 6.87 15.71
C CYS A 47 5.83 7.74 16.55
N PRO A 48 6.28 8.90 17.05
CA PRO A 48 5.41 9.86 17.72
C PRO A 48 4.31 10.37 16.78
N ASN A 49 3.13 10.65 17.34
CA ASN A 49 2.04 11.24 16.57
C ASN A 49 2.37 12.71 16.22
N VAL A 50 2.24 13.05 14.94
CA VAL A 50 2.51 14.40 14.41
C VAL A 50 1.27 15.30 14.36
N ASP A 51 0.07 14.75 14.58
CA ASP A 51 -1.21 15.48 14.59
C ASP A 51 -1.51 16.15 15.95
N MET A 52 -0.48 16.31 16.79
CA MET A 52 -0.56 16.97 18.09
C MET A 52 -0.68 18.50 17.88
N PRO A 53 -1.38 19.25 18.77
CA PRO A 53 -1.47 20.72 18.69
C PRO A 53 -0.12 21.45 18.62
N ILE A 54 0.96 20.81 19.09
CA ILE A 54 2.34 21.25 18.87
C ILE A 54 3.09 20.05 18.28
N PRO A 55 3.30 20.01 16.96
CA PRO A 55 4.01 18.90 16.35
C PRO A 55 5.50 18.97 16.73
N PRO A 56 6.20 17.83 16.81
CA PRO A 56 7.64 17.83 17.04
C PRO A 56 8.32 18.58 15.91
N LEU A 57 8.85 19.77 16.23
CA LEU A 57 9.60 20.61 15.31
C LEU A 57 10.96 19.95 15.10
N GLY A 58 11.15 19.38 13.92
CA GLY A 58 12.44 18.88 13.46
C GLY A 58 12.99 19.77 12.35
N VAL A 59 14.14 19.38 11.80
CA VAL A 59 14.65 20.01 10.58
C VAL A 59 13.62 19.79 9.46
N CYS A 60 13.18 20.85 8.78
CA CYS A 60 12.28 20.74 7.63
C CYS A 60 13.02 20.27 6.36
N ARG A 61 13.69 19.11 6.45
CA ARG A 61 14.38 18.41 5.37
C ARG A 61 14.51 16.94 5.76
N ASN A 62 14.46 16.05 4.76
CA ASN A 62 14.72 14.62 4.98
C ASN A 62 16.18 14.41 5.44
N THR A 63 16.35 13.86 6.64
CA THR A 63 17.66 13.53 7.24
C THR A 63 17.88 12.03 7.37
N CYS A 64 16.82 11.23 7.25
CA CYS A 64 16.86 9.78 7.24
C CYS A 64 15.91 9.24 6.17
N LYS A 65 16.11 7.98 5.76
CA LYS A 65 15.17 7.23 4.92
C LYS A 65 14.59 6.02 5.62
N THR A 66 15.37 5.43 6.53
CA THR A 66 15.05 4.22 7.29
C THR A 66 15.55 4.35 8.72
N ASP A 67 15.02 3.54 9.64
CA ASP A 67 15.46 3.49 11.04
C ASP A 67 16.98 3.26 11.18
N SER A 68 17.59 2.51 10.25
CA SER A 68 19.03 2.20 10.24
C SER A 68 19.92 3.43 10.00
N ASN A 69 19.38 4.51 9.42
CA ASN A 69 20.09 5.78 9.29
C ASN A 69 20.20 6.55 10.61
N CYS A 70 19.40 6.19 11.60
CA CYS A 70 19.39 6.82 12.90
C CYS A 70 20.28 6.04 13.88
N ALA A 71 20.96 6.74 14.78
CA ALA A 71 21.77 6.09 15.82
C ALA A 71 20.90 5.37 16.86
N ASP A 72 21.48 4.36 17.52
CA ASP A 72 20.88 3.65 18.65
C ASP A 72 19.47 3.10 18.35
N LYS A 73 18.52 3.38 19.26
CA LYS A 73 17.10 3.02 19.18
C LYS A 73 16.24 4.06 18.45
N MET A 74 16.83 5.13 17.91
CA MET A 74 16.05 6.16 17.23
C MET A 74 15.45 5.64 15.93
N LYS A 75 14.25 6.11 15.62
CA LYS A 75 13.47 5.71 14.44
C LYS A 75 13.40 6.85 13.42
N CYS A 76 13.27 6.51 12.14
CA CYS A 76 13.09 7.48 11.08
C CYS A 76 11.60 7.79 10.92
N CYS A 77 11.17 8.95 11.39
CA CYS A 77 9.74 9.30 11.47
C CYS A 77 9.46 10.62 10.77
N LYS A 78 8.21 10.77 10.30
CA LYS A 78 7.71 12.05 9.80
C LYS A 78 7.66 13.06 10.95
N ASN A 79 8.07 14.29 10.72
CA ASN A 79 7.98 15.39 11.68
C ASN A 79 6.84 16.37 11.33
N GLY A 80 6.68 17.44 12.13
CA GLY A 80 5.67 18.48 11.91
C GLY A 80 5.76 19.23 10.58
N CYS A 81 6.95 19.31 9.97
CA CYS A 81 7.12 19.90 8.64
C CYS A 81 6.77 18.92 7.50
N GLY A 82 6.47 17.66 7.81
CA GLY A 82 6.17 16.61 6.83
C GLY A 82 7.38 15.91 6.22
N TYR A 83 8.59 16.10 6.78
CA TYR A 83 9.83 15.46 6.34
C TYR A 83 10.27 14.33 7.30
N MET A 84 11.15 13.44 6.83
CA MET A 84 11.71 12.35 7.64
C MET A 84 12.88 12.84 8.51
N SER A 85 12.79 12.59 9.82
CA SER A 85 13.86 12.87 10.78
C SER A 85 13.96 11.79 11.87
N CYS A 86 15.15 11.65 12.45
CA CYS A 86 15.36 10.74 13.56
C CYS A 86 14.67 11.25 14.82
N SER A 87 13.84 10.43 15.44
CA SER A 87 13.15 10.75 16.69
C SER A 87 13.21 9.61 17.69
N ASN A 88 13.00 9.95 18.96
CA ASN A 88 12.91 8.96 20.03
C ASN A 88 11.67 8.07 19.81
N PRO A 89 11.82 6.74 19.90
CA PRO A 89 10.68 5.82 19.79
C PRO A 89 9.77 5.98 21.02
N MET A 90 8.46 5.88 20.79
CA MET A 90 7.51 5.63 21.86
C MET A 90 7.48 4.13 22.20
N PRO A 91 7.28 3.75 23.48
CA PRO A 91 7.14 2.36 23.90
C PRO A 91 5.97 1.65 23.21
#